data_AF-A0A2G7GWQ9-F1
#
_entry.id   AF-A0A2G7GWQ9-F1
#
_cell.length_a   1.000
_cell.length_b   1.000
_cell.length_c   1.000
_cell.angle_alpha   90.00
_cell.angle_beta   90.00
_cell.angle_gamma   90.00
#
_symmetry.space_group_name_H-M   'P 1'
#
loop_
_entity.id
_entity.type
_entity.pdbx_description
1 polymer ?
#
loop_
_entity_poly.entity_id
_entity_poly.type
_entity_poly.pdbx_seq_one_letter_code
_entity_poly.pdbx_strand_id
1 'polypeptide(L)'
;MHAPARPSARLARLFPLAALLWQGALGAPPVDTNYYPHRPGTRWTYSSGETQVVGTPITHRGVRVVPVSHQYGSTTYTQDLIEHRADGSVWLRGVNAGGRLSWYASPLNIYPPGPLSPGRSWTGSAGTLRTRSTVTGVTPLKLAGGTFNTLTIRTETTAGGKVSVQTTYFVPTVGIVRYQTADGSVIDLLR
;
A
#
# COMPACT_ATOMS: atom_id res chain seq x y z
N MET A 1 24.78 -45.19 -71.31
CA MET A 1 23.97 -45.98 -70.35
C MET A 1 24.53 -45.72 -68.95
N HIS A 2 23.70 -45.16 -68.07
CA HIS A 2 23.81 -44.97 -66.61
C HIS A 2 25.09 -44.41 -65.93
N ALA A 3 24.97 -43.19 -65.41
CA ALA A 3 25.40 -42.83 -64.04
C ALA A 3 24.29 -43.32 -63.04
N PRO A 4 24.48 -43.41 -61.68
CA PRO A 4 24.86 -42.27 -60.83
C PRO A 4 25.61 -42.50 -59.47
N ALA A 5 26.23 -41.42 -59.01
CA ALA A 5 26.31 -40.78 -57.67
C ALA A 5 26.40 -41.54 -56.30
N ARG A 6 27.46 -41.17 -55.54
CA ARG A 6 27.68 -40.83 -54.08
C ARG A 6 26.52 -41.01 -53.06
N PRO A 7 26.80 -41.29 -51.75
CA PRO A 7 27.15 -40.24 -50.74
C PRO A 7 28.12 -40.72 -49.62
N SER A 8 29.09 -39.94 -49.09
CA SER A 8 29.00 -38.68 -48.32
C SER A 8 28.10 -38.77 -47.07
N ALA A 9 28.63 -39.33 -45.98
CA ALA A 9 27.98 -39.23 -44.67
C ALA A 9 28.23 -37.83 -44.07
N ARG A 10 27.32 -36.89 -44.38
CA ARG A 10 27.13 -35.66 -43.61
C ARG A 10 26.29 -36.02 -42.37
N LEU A 11 26.88 -35.94 -41.19
CA LEU A 11 26.11 -35.88 -39.94
C LEU A 11 25.55 -34.46 -39.80
N ALA A 12 24.33 -34.29 -40.29
CA ALA A 12 23.43 -33.22 -39.86
C ALA A 12 22.38 -33.86 -38.96
N ARG A 13 22.20 -33.28 -37.76
CA ARG A 13 21.02 -33.31 -36.86
C ARG A 13 21.52 -32.75 -35.52
N LEU A 14 20.86 -31.87 -34.78
CA LEU A 14 19.59 -31.16 -34.85
C LEU A 14 19.72 -30.13 -33.70
N PHE A 15 19.20 -28.92 -33.89
CA PHE A 15 18.97 -27.96 -32.80
C PHE A 15 18.15 -28.60 -31.66
N PRO A 16 18.32 -28.12 -30.43
CA PRO A 16 17.15 -27.58 -29.76
C PRO A 16 17.39 -26.13 -29.32
N LEU A 17 16.61 -25.23 -29.95
CA LEU A 17 16.09 -24.04 -29.30
C LEU A 17 15.45 -24.46 -27.97
N ALA A 18 16.03 -24.04 -26.85
CA ALA A 18 15.33 -23.95 -25.57
C ALA A 18 16.04 -22.93 -24.68
N ALA A 19 16.19 -21.69 -25.17
CA ALA A 19 16.43 -20.57 -24.27
C ALA A 19 15.09 -20.28 -23.57
N LEU A 20 14.89 -20.98 -22.45
CA LEU A 20 13.78 -20.78 -21.54
C LEU A 20 13.80 -19.31 -21.11
N LEU A 21 12.82 -18.54 -21.58
CA LEU A 21 12.53 -17.21 -21.07
C LEU A 21 12.13 -17.37 -19.61
N TRP A 22 13.10 -17.24 -18.71
CA TRP A 22 12.84 -17.01 -17.29
C TRP A 22 12.34 -15.57 -17.18
N GLN A 23 11.09 -15.36 -17.57
CA GLN A 23 10.36 -14.16 -17.21
C GLN A 23 10.22 -14.23 -15.70
N GLY A 24 11.08 -13.49 -14.99
CA GLY A 24 10.87 -13.19 -13.59
C GLY A 24 9.48 -12.58 -13.49
N ALA A 25 8.53 -13.36 -12.99
CA ALA A 25 7.28 -12.82 -12.51
C ALA A 25 7.67 -11.79 -11.45
N LEU A 26 7.60 -10.51 -11.81
CA LEU A 26 7.55 -9.42 -10.85
C LEU A 26 6.34 -9.78 -9.97
N GLY A 27 6.63 -10.34 -8.80
CA GLY A 27 5.61 -10.87 -7.91
C GLY A 27 4.60 -9.77 -7.63
N ALA A 28 3.33 -10.03 -7.94
CA ALA A 28 2.26 -9.18 -7.50
C ALA A 28 2.38 -9.01 -5.97
N PRO A 29 2.11 -7.82 -5.43
CA PRO A 29 2.20 -7.60 -4.00
C PRO A 29 1.33 -8.63 -3.25
N PRO A 30 1.74 -9.07 -2.05
CA PRO A 30 0.98 -10.04 -1.28
C PRO A 30 -0.43 -9.52 -1.05
N VAL A 31 -1.43 -10.23 -1.55
CA VAL A 31 -2.85 -9.90 -1.36
C VAL A 31 -3.23 -10.22 0.08
N ASP A 32 -3.64 -9.21 0.84
CA ASP A 32 -4.25 -9.40 2.15
C ASP A 32 -5.74 -9.73 1.97
N THR A 33 -6.29 -10.73 2.65
CA THR A 33 -7.73 -11.03 2.53
C THR A 33 -8.61 -9.98 3.19
N ASN A 34 -8.02 -9.09 4.00
CA ASN A 34 -8.74 -8.00 4.65
C ASN A 34 -8.90 -6.80 3.71
N TYR A 35 -10.05 -6.15 3.79
CA TYR A 35 -10.34 -4.95 2.99
C TYR A 35 -9.29 -3.85 3.21
N TYR A 36 -8.89 -3.63 4.47
CA TYR A 36 -7.75 -2.80 4.84
C TYR A 36 -6.56 -3.70 5.24
N PRO A 37 -5.45 -3.67 4.49
CA PRO A 37 -4.33 -4.60 4.70
C PRO A 37 -3.60 -4.33 6.01
N HIS A 38 -3.35 -5.39 6.77
CA HIS A 38 -2.68 -5.34 8.08
C HIS A 38 -1.98 -6.64 8.47
N ARG A 39 -1.73 -7.53 7.50
CA ARG A 39 -0.90 -8.72 7.69
C ARG A 39 0.53 -8.32 8.12
N PRO A 40 1.06 -8.88 9.22
CA PRO A 40 2.45 -8.64 9.63
C PRO A 40 3.44 -9.03 8.54
N GLY A 41 4.47 -8.20 8.36
CA GLY A 41 5.48 -8.36 7.32
C GLY A 41 5.09 -7.78 5.96
N THR A 42 3.86 -7.29 5.76
CA THR A 42 3.50 -6.53 4.56
C THR A 42 4.30 -5.22 4.51
N ARG A 43 4.74 -4.85 3.31
CA ARG A 43 5.58 -3.68 3.07
C ARG A 43 5.12 -2.93 1.83
N TRP A 44 5.20 -1.60 1.87
CA TRP A 44 4.98 -0.72 0.73
C TRP A 44 6.16 0.23 0.60
N THR A 45 6.84 0.23 -0.54
CA THR A 45 7.90 1.20 -0.84
C THR A 45 7.37 2.26 -1.81
N TYR A 46 7.52 3.52 -1.45
CA TYR A 46 7.06 4.65 -2.24
C TYR A 46 8.22 5.41 -2.89
N SER A 47 7.91 6.14 -3.96
CA SER A 47 8.85 7.00 -4.71
C SER A 47 9.48 8.13 -3.89
N SER A 48 8.90 8.47 -2.72
CA SER A 48 9.51 9.37 -1.74
C SER A 48 10.74 8.77 -1.02
N GLY A 49 11.01 7.46 -1.21
CA GLY A 49 11.98 6.70 -0.43
C GLY A 49 11.42 6.12 0.87
N GLU A 50 10.17 6.45 1.21
CA GLU A 50 9.48 5.89 2.37
C GLU A 50 9.16 4.40 2.15
N THR A 51 9.38 3.59 3.17
CA THR A 51 8.87 2.23 3.26
C THR A 51 7.97 2.10 4.48
N GLN A 52 6.71 1.76 4.25
CA GLN A 52 5.76 1.42 5.30
C GLN A 52 5.84 -0.09 5.59
N VAL A 53 5.90 -0.48 6.86
CA VAL A 53 6.07 -1.88 7.29
C VAL A 53 5.06 -2.22 8.37
N VAL A 54 4.23 -3.24 8.12
CA VAL A 54 3.29 -3.76 9.11
C VAL A 54 4.04 -4.68 10.08
N GLY A 55 3.99 -4.35 11.36
CA GLY A 55 4.57 -5.12 12.45
C GLY A 55 3.66 -6.23 12.97
N THR A 56 4.20 -7.04 13.86
CA THR A 56 3.40 -8.02 14.62
C THR A 56 2.43 -7.28 15.55
N PRO A 57 1.17 -7.73 15.69
CA PRO A 57 0.23 -7.09 16.59
C PRO A 57 0.70 -7.20 18.04
N ILE A 58 0.55 -6.12 18.80
CA ILE A 58 0.90 -6.02 20.21
C ILE A 58 -0.30 -5.58 21.03
N THR A 59 -0.30 -5.88 22.32
CA THR A 59 -1.28 -5.31 23.26
C THR A 59 -0.65 -4.13 23.98
N HIS A 60 -1.25 -2.95 23.87
CA HIS A 60 -0.84 -1.76 24.59
C HIS A 60 -2.05 -1.17 25.32
N ARG A 61 -1.93 -0.94 26.63
CA ARG A 61 -3.03 -0.44 27.49
C ARG A 61 -4.34 -1.23 27.33
N GLY A 62 -4.22 -2.56 27.21
CA GLY A 62 -5.37 -3.45 27.03
C GLY A 62 -5.98 -3.46 25.63
N VAL A 63 -5.46 -2.68 24.68
CA VAL A 63 -5.93 -2.65 23.28
C VAL A 63 -4.94 -3.38 22.39
N ARG A 64 -5.43 -4.32 21.58
CA ARG A 64 -4.64 -4.96 20.52
C ARG A 64 -4.47 -3.98 19.35
N VAL A 65 -3.24 -3.63 19.03
CA VAL A 65 -2.88 -2.72 17.94
C VAL A 65 -1.87 -3.38 17.00
N VAL A 66 -1.94 -3.03 15.72
CA VAL A 66 -1.01 -3.40 14.67
C VAL A 66 -0.10 -2.19 14.41
N PRO A 67 1.20 -2.26 14.73
CA PRO A 67 2.11 -1.17 14.44
C PRO A 67 2.38 -1.06 12.93
N VAL A 68 2.32 0.14 12.36
CA VAL A 68 2.76 0.43 10.98
C VAL A 68 3.93 1.40 11.07
N SER A 69 5.12 0.94 10.69
CA SER A 69 6.36 1.72 10.78
C SER A 69 6.63 2.45 9.48
N HIS A 70 6.98 3.74 9.56
CA HIS A 70 7.35 4.58 8.43
C HIS A 70 8.88 4.74 8.43
N GLN A 71 9.53 4.16 7.42
CA GLN A 71 10.99 4.05 7.34
C GLN A 71 11.55 4.81 6.16
N TYR A 72 12.71 5.44 6.32
CA TYR A 72 13.54 5.87 5.19
C TYR A 72 14.89 5.18 5.33
N GLY A 73 15.23 4.33 4.35
CA GLY A 73 16.33 3.37 4.51
C GLY A 73 16.06 2.41 5.67
N SER A 74 17.03 2.27 6.58
CA SER A 74 16.91 1.42 7.79
C SER A 74 16.34 2.15 9.01
N THR A 75 16.04 3.45 8.89
CA THR A 75 15.63 4.27 10.03
C THR A 75 14.11 4.39 10.09
N THR A 76 13.51 3.97 11.20
CA THR A 76 12.09 4.22 11.51
C THR A 76 11.94 5.62 12.07
N TYR A 77 11.14 6.47 11.43
CA TYR A 77 10.89 7.85 11.85
C TYR A 77 9.65 7.94 12.73
N THR A 78 8.58 7.28 12.29
CA THR A 78 7.32 7.18 13.03
C THR A 78 6.78 5.76 12.98
N GLN A 79 5.93 5.44 13.94
CA GLN A 79 5.17 4.20 13.97
C GLN A 79 3.75 4.49 14.44
N ASP A 80 2.79 4.22 13.58
CA ASP A 80 1.37 4.33 13.88
C ASP A 80 0.90 3.07 14.60
N LEU A 81 0.10 3.22 15.65
CA LEU A 81 -0.52 2.12 16.38
C LEU A 81 -1.99 2.00 15.95
N ILE A 82 -2.27 1.04 15.08
CA ILE A 82 -3.55 0.90 14.41
C ILE A 82 -4.40 -0.17 15.10
N GLU A 83 -5.61 0.17 15.51
CA GLU A 83 -6.61 -0.80 15.95
C GLU A 83 -7.53 -1.17 14.78
N HIS A 84 -7.57 -2.46 14.47
CA HIS A 84 -8.57 -3.05 13.58
C HIS A 84 -9.70 -3.62 14.44
N ARG A 85 -10.91 -3.10 14.27
CA ARG A 85 -12.08 -3.53 15.04
C ARG A 85 -12.85 -4.62 14.33
N ALA A 86 -13.65 -5.37 15.10
CA ALA A 86 -14.46 -6.49 14.60
C ALA A 86 -15.51 -6.07 13.55
N ASP A 87 -15.96 -4.82 13.58
CA ASP A 87 -16.86 -4.26 12.57
C ASP A 87 -16.15 -3.92 11.24
N GLY A 88 -14.83 -4.12 11.14
CA GLY A 88 -14.03 -3.82 9.96
C GLY A 88 -13.54 -2.37 9.88
N SER A 89 -13.79 -1.54 10.90
CA SER A 89 -13.26 -0.17 10.97
C SER A 89 -11.80 -0.13 11.44
N VAL A 90 -11.10 0.93 11.06
CA VAL A 90 -9.66 1.14 11.32
C VAL A 90 -9.44 2.44 12.07
N TRP A 91 -8.73 2.37 13.18
CA TRP A 91 -8.57 3.49 14.11
C TRP A 91 -7.12 3.69 14.51
N LEU A 92 -6.64 4.94 14.49
CA LEU A 92 -5.34 5.30 15.03
C LEU A 92 -5.45 5.50 16.55
N ARG A 93 -4.75 4.68 17.32
CA ARG A 93 -4.71 4.74 18.79
C ARG A 93 -3.58 5.62 19.31
N GLY A 94 -2.49 5.70 18.57
CA GLY A 94 -1.37 6.55 18.93
C GLY A 94 -0.29 6.53 17.86
N VAL A 95 0.68 7.43 18.02
CA VAL A 95 1.84 7.55 17.15
C VAL A 95 3.08 7.55 18.03
N ASN A 96 4.03 6.68 17.73
CA ASN A 96 5.37 6.74 18.27
C ASN A 96 6.26 7.51 17.28
N ALA A 97 6.82 8.64 17.71
CA ALA A 97 7.71 9.46 16.89
C ALA A 97 8.92 9.87 17.73
N GLY A 98 10.12 9.63 17.22
CA GLY A 98 11.37 9.93 17.96
C GLY A 98 11.46 9.25 19.33
N GLY A 99 10.90 8.04 19.47
CA GLY A 99 10.88 7.28 20.73
C GLY A 99 9.82 7.75 21.74
N ARG A 100 9.03 8.78 21.41
CA ARG A 100 7.94 9.26 22.26
C ARG A 100 6.59 8.78 21.73
N LEU A 101 5.89 8.01 22.55
CA LEU A 101 4.52 7.60 22.28
C LEU A 101 3.52 8.71 22.66
N SER A 102 2.77 9.17 21.66
CA SER A 102 1.57 9.97 21.84
C SER A 102 0.34 9.07 21.71
N TRP A 103 -0.33 8.78 22.83
CA TRP A 103 -1.54 7.97 22.87
C TRP A 103 -2.78 8.85 22.90
N TYR A 104 -3.74 8.62 21.99
CA TYR A 104 -4.96 9.40 21.93
C TYR A 104 -6.00 8.91 22.95
N ALA A 105 -6.57 9.83 23.74
CA ALA A 105 -7.68 9.51 24.64
C ALA A 105 -8.92 9.03 23.88
N SER A 106 -9.22 9.69 22.76
CA SER A 106 -10.20 9.23 21.76
C SER A 106 -9.46 8.88 20.48
N PRO A 107 -9.57 7.64 19.98
CA PRO A 107 -8.87 7.22 18.77
C PRO A 107 -9.40 7.97 17.54
N LEU A 108 -8.51 8.24 16.58
CA LEU A 108 -8.89 8.83 15.31
C LEU A 108 -9.42 7.74 14.38
N ASN A 109 -10.65 7.87 13.87
CA ASN A 109 -11.15 6.99 12.82
C ASN A 109 -10.38 7.28 11.52
N ILE A 110 -9.63 6.30 11.03
CA ILE A 110 -8.92 6.39 9.74
C ILE A 110 -9.87 5.93 8.62
N TYR A 111 -10.52 4.78 8.82
CA TYR A 111 -11.49 4.24 7.88
C TYR A 111 -12.73 3.65 8.58
N PRO A 112 -13.94 3.90 8.05
CA PRO A 112 -15.15 3.23 8.50
C PRO A 112 -15.17 1.76 8.02
N PRO A 113 -16.13 0.94 8.47
CA PRO A 113 -16.35 -0.39 7.91
C PRO A 113 -16.45 -0.37 6.39
N GLY A 114 -15.63 -1.19 5.72
CA GLY A 114 -15.72 -1.40 4.27
C GLY A 114 -16.98 -2.18 3.86
N PRO A 115 -17.25 -2.31 2.56
CA PRO A 115 -16.53 -1.69 1.46
C PRO A 115 -16.81 -0.18 1.35
N LEU A 116 -15.82 0.58 0.91
CA LEU A 116 -15.98 1.98 0.54
C LEU A 116 -16.52 2.08 -0.90
N SER A 117 -17.27 3.15 -1.17
CA SER A 117 -17.85 3.46 -2.47
C SER A 117 -17.83 4.97 -2.72
N PRO A 118 -17.82 5.43 -3.99
CA PRO A 118 -17.91 6.85 -4.32
C PRO A 118 -19.08 7.55 -3.61
N GLY A 119 -18.85 8.77 -3.13
CA GLY A 119 -19.78 9.57 -2.33
C GLY A 119 -19.72 9.29 -0.82
N ARG A 120 -19.19 8.14 -0.40
CA ARG A 120 -19.06 7.83 1.03
C ARG A 120 -18.11 8.80 1.71
N SER A 121 -18.52 9.34 2.86
CA SER A 121 -17.75 10.28 3.64
C SER A 121 -17.74 9.90 5.13
N TRP A 122 -16.67 10.27 5.83
CA TRP A 122 -16.55 10.07 7.27
C TRP A 122 -15.65 11.15 7.88
N THR A 123 -15.67 11.22 9.21
CA THR A 123 -14.81 12.13 9.97
C THR A 123 -14.06 11.38 11.05
N GLY A 124 -12.89 11.89 11.39
CA GLY A 124 -12.10 11.45 12.52
C GLY A 124 -11.78 12.63 13.43
N SER A 125 -11.68 12.39 14.73
CA SER A 125 -11.15 13.38 15.66
C SER A 125 -10.25 12.74 16.72
N ALA A 126 -9.16 13.42 17.07
CA ALA A 126 -8.30 13.07 18.19
C ALA A 126 -7.63 14.33 18.75
N GLY A 127 -7.96 14.73 19.98
CA GLY A 127 -7.48 15.99 20.56
C GLY A 127 -7.91 17.20 19.71
N THR A 128 -6.96 17.96 19.19
CA THR A 128 -7.19 19.09 18.26
C THR A 128 -7.17 18.69 16.79
N LEU A 129 -6.81 17.44 16.47
CA LEU A 129 -6.80 16.92 15.11
C LEU A 129 -8.23 16.59 14.68
N ARG A 130 -8.62 17.07 13.49
CA ARG A 130 -9.87 16.70 12.83
C ARG A 130 -9.57 16.27 11.41
N THR A 131 -10.21 15.20 10.96
CA THR A 131 -10.14 14.75 9.57
C THR A 131 -11.54 14.66 8.98
N ARG A 132 -11.67 14.99 7.70
CA ARG A 132 -12.85 14.71 6.88
C ARG A 132 -12.39 14.03 5.61
N SER A 133 -12.87 12.82 5.39
CA SER A 133 -12.52 12.02 4.22
C SER A 133 -13.75 11.75 3.38
N THR A 134 -13.59 11.80 2.06
CA THR A 134 -14.64 11.50 1.09
C THR A 134 -14.06 10.69 -0.06
N VAL A 135 -14.73 9.60 -0.43
CA VAL A 135 -14.44 8.88 -1.67
C VAL A 135 -15.00 9.70 -2.83
N THR A 136 -14.14 10.30 -3.64
CA THR A 136 -14.56 11.19 -4.73
C THR A 136 -14.84 10.44 -6.03
N GLY A 137 -14.34 9.21 -6.18
CA GLY A 137 -14.57 8.41 -7.38
C GLY A 137 -13.66 7.19 -7.48
N VAL A 138 -13.56 6.67 -8.71
CA VAL A 138 -12.62 5.62 -9.09
C VAL A 138 -11.65 6.18 -10.11
N THR A 139 -10.36 5.89 -9.97
CA THR A 139 -9.33 6.32 -10.93
C THR A 139 -8.45 5.13 -11.32
N PRO A 140 -8.35 4.78 -12.61
CA PRO A 140 -7.38 3.79 -13.07
C PRO A 140 -5.97 4.40 -13.02
N LEU A 141 -5.02 3.67 -12.45
CA LEU A 141 -3.61 4.06 -12.37
C LEU A 141 -2.72 2.95 -12.94
N LYS A 142 -1.68 3.37 -13.67
CA LYS A 142 -0.57 2.51 -14.10
C LYS A 142 0.72 3.03 -13.47
N LEU A 143 1.26 2.26 -12.53
CA LEU A 143 2.42 2.60 -11.70
C LEU A 143 3.50 1.54 -11.86
N ALA A 144 4.70 1.81 -11.35
CA ALA A 144 5.78 0.81 -11.28
C ALA A 144 5.34 -0.43 -10.48
N GLY A 145 4.59 -0.22 -9.37
CA GLY A 145 4.07 -1.30 -8.54
C GLY A 145 2.86 -2.07 -9.11
N GLY A 146 2.35 -1.68 -10.29
CA GLY A 146 1.24 -2.39 -10.94
C GLY A 146 0.19 -1.48 -11.61
N THR A 147 -0.86 -2.10 -12.14
CA THR A 147 -2.03 -1.41 -12.69
C THR A 147 -3.23 -1.65 -11.79
N PHE A 148 -3.93 -0.58 -11.42
CA PHE A 148 -4.97 -0.62 -10.39
C PHE A 148 -6.19 0.18 -10.80
N ASN A 149 -7.37 -0.28 -10.39
CA ASN A 149 -8.56 0.56 -10.27
C ASN A 149 -8.66 1.01 -8.83
N THR A 150 -8.44 2.30 -8.59
CA THR A 150 -8.29 2.83 -7.23
C THR A 150 -9.52 3.62 -6.81
N LEU A 151 -9.88 3.54 -5.53
CA LEU A 151 -10.78 4.50 -4.90
C LEU A 151 -9.99 5.78 -4.62
N THR A 152 -10.45 6.90 -5.16
CA THR A 152 -9.86 8.20 -4.89
C THR A 152 -10.49 8.77 -3.63
N ILE A 153 -9.69 8.94 -2.59
CA ILE A 153 -10.14 9.41 -1.28
C ILE A 153 -9.47 10.75 -1.01
N ARG A 154 -10.28 11.81 -0.93
CA ARG A 154 -9.83 13.13 -0.55
C ARG A 154 -10.00 13.31 0.95
N THR A 155 -8.93 13.70 1.63
CA THR A 155 -8.91 13.94 3.08
C THR A 155 -8.50 15.37 3.37
N GLU A 156 -9.31 16.05 4.17
CA GLU A 156 -9.02 17.34 4.79
C GLU A 156 -8.57 17.08 6.22
N THR A 157 -7.44 17.63 6.60
CA THR A 157 -6.90 17.54 7.96
C THR A 157 -6.78 18.92 8.55
N THR A 158 -7.49 19.16 9.66
CA THR A 158 -7.40 20.38 10.45
C THR A 158 -6.58 20.10 11.70
N ALA A 159 -5.48 20.82 11.88
CA ALA A 159 -4.63 20.75 13.05
C ALA A 159 -4.08 22.14 13.39
N GLY A 160 -4.20 22.58 14.65
CA GLY A 160 -3.68 23.87 15.10
C GLY A 160 -4.23 25.08 14.31
N GLY A 161 -5.50 25.01 13.89
CA GLY A 161 -6.15 26.04 13.08
C GLY A 161 -5.76 26.05 11.59
N LYS A 162 -4.84 25.18 11.15
CA LYS A 162 -4.46 25.04 9.75
C LYS A 162 -5.21 23.87 9.11
N VAL A 163 -5.62 24.05 7.87
CA VAL A 163 -6.22 22.99 7.04
C VAL A 163 -5.21 22.56 6.00
N SER A 164 -5.06 21.25 5.84
CA SER A 164 -4.27 20.62 4.79
C SER A 164 -5.12 19.61 4.04
N VAL A 165 -4.76 19.37 2.78
CA VAL A 165 -5.47 18.48 1.88
C VAL A 165 -4.50 17.45 1.33
N GLN A 166 -4.93 16.19 1.37
CA GLN A 166 -4.25 15.09 0.70
C GLN A 166 -5.30 14.24 -0.01
N THR A 167 -4.97 13.79 -1.22
CA THR A 167 -5.72 12.77 -1.94
C THR A 167 -4.93 11.48 -1.91
N THR A 168 -5.57 10.39 -1.54
CA THR A 168 -4.99 9.04 -1.58
C THR A 168 -5.74 8.19 -2.59
N TYR A 169 -5.01 7.32 -3.27
CA TYR A 169 -5.55 6.35 -4.21
C TYR A 169 -5.45 4.98 -3.56
N PHE A 170 -6.58 4.47 -3.09
CA PHE A 170 -6.66 3.28 -2.27
C PHE A 170 -7.16 2.08 -3.08
N VAL A 171 -6.54 0.93 -2.90
CA VAL A 171 -6.95 -0.34 -3.49
C VAL A 171 -7.26 -1.30 -2.33
N PRO A 172 -8.47 -1.85 -2.23
CA PRO A 172 -8.78 -2.88 -1.23
C PRO A 172 -7.73 -3.99 -1.26
N THR A 173 -7.37 -4.56 -0.11
CA THR A 173 -6.36 -5.63 0.03
C THR A 173 -4.91 -5.26 -0.27
N VAL A 174 -4.66 -4.13 -0.95
CA VAL A 174 -3.32 -3.62 -1.28
C VAL A 174 -2.97 -2.38 -0.48
N GLY A 175 -3.91 -1.49 -0.17
CA GLY A 175 -3.66 -0.26 0.57
C GLY A 175 -3.53 0.97 -0.33
N ILE A 176 -2.79 1.98 0.11
CA ILE A 176 -2.61 3.23 -0.65
C ILE A 176 -1.51 3.02 -1.70
N VAL A 177 -1.84 3.21 -2.96
CA VAL A 177 -0.91 3.05 -4.09
C VAL A 177 -0.38 4.38 -4.63
N ARG A 178 -1.02 5.51 -4.27
CA ARG A 178 -0.53 6.86 -4.56
C ARG A 178 -1.03 7.83 -3.49
N TYR A 179 -0.16 8.75 -3.08
CA TYR A 179 -0.52 9.98 -2.38
C TYR A 179 -0.38 11.17 -3.34
N GLN A 180 -1.25 12.15 -3.20
CA GLN A 180 -1.16 13.43 -3.89
C GLN A 180 -1.44 14.56 -2.90
N THR A 181 -0.52 15.51 -2.79
CA THR A 181 -0.65 16.69 -1.93
C THR A 181 -1.41 17.81 -2.65
N ALA A 182 -1.83 18.84 -1.90
CA ALA A 182 -2.61 19.96 -2.41
C ALA A 182 -1.91 20.77 -3.52
N ASP A 183 -0.57 20.80 -3.51
CA ASP A 183 0.28 21.43 -4.53
C ASP A 183 0.45 20.58 -5.80
N GLY A 184 -0.15 19.38 -5.84
CA GLY A 184 -0.07 18.46 -6.97
C GLY A 184 1.11 17.50 -6.94
N SER A 185 2.00 17.57 -5.94
CA SER A 185 3.09 16.61 -5.80
C SER A 185 2.53 15.19 -5.59
N VAL A 186 3.12 14.21 -6.26
CA VAL A 186 2.68 12.81 -6.22
C VAL A 186 3.74 11.90 -5.64
N ILE A 187 3.30 10.91 -4.86
CA ILE A 187 4.14 9.87 -4.26
C ILE A 187 3.51 8.53 -4.62
N ASP A 188 4.13 7.82 -5.55
CA ASP A 188 3.66 6.55 -6.10
C ASP A 188 4.24 5.33 -5.40
N LEU A 189 3.44 4.27 -5.33
CA LEU A 189 3.88 2.94 -4.94
C LEU A 189 4.83 2.37 -6.01
N LEU A 190 5.97 1.88 -5.54
CA LEU A 190 6.96 1.18 -6.36
C LEU A 190 6.83 -0.34 -6.25
N ARG A 191 6.58 -0.86 -5.04
CA ARG A 191 6.46 -2.29 -4.73
C ARG A 191 5.85 -2.52 -3.35
#